data_AF-N6UF48-F1
#
_entry.id   AF-N6UF48-F1
#
_cell.length_a   1.000
_cell.length_b   1.000
_cell.length_c   1.000
_cell.angle_alpha   90.00
_cell.angle_beta   90.00
_cell.angle_gamma   90.00
#
_symmetry.space_group_name_H-M   'P 1'
#
loop_
_entity.id
_entity.type
_entity.pdbx_description
1 polymer ?
#
loop_
_entity_poly.entity_id
_entity_poly.type
_entity_poly.pdbx_seq_one_letter_code
_entity_poly.pdbx_strand_id
1 'polypeptide(L)'
;MLIYQFIPACWILWLLIWLFASFGVKKTVRQEDPLSRLGNTAPIWIGAFLLAARPSWLGPLQIPIIAHDLTTYGIGAALTFIGLAFAVWARIHIGRNWSGVITLKEGHALIRSGPYALVRHPIYSGLMLAIIGSAIARGDIAAALAIAAVLYAILRRVHIEESWMSETFGSAYADYKASTPALVPFLI
;
A
#
# COMPACT_ATOMS: atom_id res chain seq x y z
N MET A 1 -16.76 -22.70 4.11
CA MET A 1 -16.18 -22.21 2.83
C MET A 1 -16.45 -20.73 2.56
N LEU A 2 -17.66 -20.21 2.83
CA LEU A 2 -18.00 -18.80 2.52
C LEU A 2 -17.13 -17.76 3.24
N ILE A 3 -16.76 -18.02 4.51
CA ILE A 3 -15.99 -17.07 5.32
C ILE A 3 -14.62 -16.75 4.71
N TYR A 4 -13.98 -17.71 4.03
CA TYR A 4 -12.68 -17.52 3.39
C TYR A 4 -12.72 -16.59 2.17
N GLN A 5 -13.92 -16.26 1.67
CA GLN A 5 -14.12 -15.32 0.56
C GLN A 5 -14.11 -13.85 1.01
N PHE A 6 -14.12 -13.58 2.33
CA PHE A 6 -14.15 -12.21 2.84
C PHE A 6 -12.94 -11.40 2.40
N ILE A 7 -11.72 -11.91 2.62
CA ILE A 7 -10.48 -11.23 2.21
C ILE A 7 -10.44 -10.95 0.69
N PRO A 8 -10.69 -11.95 -0.20
CA PRO A 8 -10.81 -11.69 -1.64
C PRO A 8 -11.86 -10.62 -1.98
N ALA A 9 -13.03 -10.65 -1.34
CA ALA A 9 -14.09 -9.66 -1.57
C ALA A 9 -13.64 -8.25 -1.17
N CYS A 10 -12.90 -8.10 -0.05
CA CYS A 10 -12.33 -6.80 0.34
C CYS A 10 -11.36 -6.27 -0.72
N TRP A 11 -10.47 -7.12 -1.26
CA TRP A 11 -9.54 -6.73 -2.31
C TRP A 11 -10.25 -6.36 -3.62
N ILE A 12 -11.27 -7.12 -4.02
CA ILE A 12 -12.09 -6.82 -5.21
C ILE A 12 -12.81 -5.47 -5.03
N LEU A 13 -13.46 -5.25 -3.89
CA LEU A 13 -14.13 -3.98 -3.60
C LEU A 13 -13.13 -2.82 -3.61
N TRP A 14 -11.96 -3.00 -3.00
CA TRP A 14 -10.90 -2.00 -3.02
C TRP A 14 -10.44 -1.69 -4.45
N LEU A 15 -10.23 -2.70 -5.30
CA LEU A 15 -9.87 -2.52 -6.71
C LEU A 15 -10.93 -1.73 -7.48
N LEU A 16 -12.22 -2.04 -7.25
CA LEU A 16 -13.33 -1.30 -7.87
C LEU A 16 -13.31 0.18 -7.44
N ILE A 17 -13.21 0.45 -6.13
CA ILE A 17 -13.09 1.83 -5.61
C ILE A 17 -11.89 2.54 -6.24
N TRP A 18 -10.76 1.86 -6.36
CA TRP A 18 -9.53 2.43 -6.92
C TRP A 18 -9.67 2.75 -8.41
N LEU A 19 -10.29 1.86 -9.17
CA LEU A 19 -10.60 2.06 -10.58
C LEU A 19 -11.51 3.28 -10.76
N PHE A 20 -12.59 3.38 -10.01
CA PHE A 20 -13.48 4.54 -10.06
C PHE A 20 -12.78 5.84 -9.64
N ALA A 21 -11.99 5.82 -8.58
CA ALA A 21 -11.27 7.00 -8.10
C ALA A 21 -10.14 7.45 -9.03
N SER A 22 -9.64 6.58 -9.91
CA SER A 22 -8.59 6.91 -10.89
C SER A 22 -9.06 7.84 -12.01
N PHE A 23 -10.37 7.87 -12.28
CA PHE A 23 -10.94 8.80 -13.26
C PHE A 23 -10.90 10.24 -12.72
N GLY A 24 -10.51 11.19 -13.58
CA GLY A 24 -10.56 12.62 -13.24
C GLY A 24 -9.40 13.14 -12.39
N VAL A 25 -8.30 12.39 -12.25
CA VAL A 25 -7.06 12.85 -11.58
C VAL A 25 -6.37 13.96 -12.39
N LYS A 26 -5.69 14.90 -11.72
CA LYS A 26 -4.95 16.02 -12.35
C LYS A 26 -3.90 15.53 -13.36
N LYS A 27 -3.61 16.37 -14.36
CA LYS A 27 -2.53 16.16 -15.34
C LYS A 27 -1.18 16.07 -14.62
N THR A 28 -0.34 15.16 -15.09
CA THR A 28 0.99 14.91 -14.52
C THR A 28 2.02 15.85 -15.11
N VAL A 29 2.85 16.48 -14.27
CA VAL A 29 3.93 17.41 -14.68
C VAL A 29 5.28 16.69 -14.71
N ARG A 30 5.61 15.94 -13.65
CA ARG A 30 6.79 15.07 -13.58
C ARG A 30 6.34 13.64 -13.33
N GLN A 31 6.95 12.70 -14.02
CA GLN A 31 6.59 11.28 -13.97
C GLN A 31 7.90 10.48 -13.98
N GLU A 32 8.00 9.40 -13.21
CA GLU A 32 9.23 8.58 -13.17
C GLU A 32 9.66 8.09 -14.55
N ASP A 33 10.93 7.77 -14.73
CA ASP A 33 11.40 7.11 -15.94
C ASP A 33 10.79 5.68 -16.05
N PRO A 34 10.35 5.21 -17.24
CA PRO A 34 9.68 3.92 -17.38
C PRO A 34 10.46 2.71 -16.83
N LEU A 35 11.80 2.71 -16.90
CA LEU A 35 12.63 1.63 -16.37
C LEU A 35 12.62 1.62 -14.84
N SER A 36 12.71 2.81 -14.21
CA SER A 36 12.57 2.95 -12.76
C SER A 36 11.17 2.57 -12.28
N ARG A 37 10.12 2.87 -13.06
CA ARG A 37 8.74 2.45 -12.77
C ARG A 37 8.62 0.94 -12.69
N LEU A 38 9.14 0.23 -13.70
CA LEU A 38 9.14 -1.24 -13.75
C LEU A 38 9.79 -1.83 -12.49
N GLY A 39 10.96 -1.33 -12.12
CA GLY A 39 11.66 -1.76 -10.90
C GLY A 39 10.87 -1.47 -9.61
N ASN A 40 10.06 -0.41 -9.57
CA ASN A 40 9.26 -0.02 -8.40
C ASN A 40 7.87 -0.70 -8.35
N THR A 41 7.34 -1.18 -9.49
CA THR A 41 6.04 -1.85 -9.56
C THR A 41 6.15 -3.37 -9.53
N ALA A 42 7.23 -3.95 -10.07
CA ALA A 42 7.38 -5.39 -10.16
C ALA A 42 7.28 -6.11 -8.80
N PRO A 43 7.92 -5.65 -7.70
CA PRO A 43 7.79 -6.33 -6.41
C PRO A 43 6.36 -6.27 -5.85
N ILE A 44 5.58 -5.24 -6.16
CA ILE A 44 4.17 -5.13 -5.77
C ILE A 44 3.34 -6.20 -6.50
N TRP A 45 3.53 -6.35 -7.80
CA TRP A 45 2.85 -7.37 -8.59
C TRP A 45 3.25 -8.78 -8.18
N ILE A 46 4.53 -9.01 -7.87
CA ILE A 46 5.03 -10.28 -7.33
C ILE A 46 4.36 -10.58 -5.98
N GLY A 47 4.33 -9.62 -5.05
CA GLY A 47 3.68 -9.82 -3.76
C GLY A 47 2.18 -10.08 -3.88
N ALA A 48 1.49 -9.34 -4.75
CA ALA A 48 0.07 -9.57 -5.05
C ALA A 48 -0.17 -10.96 -5.64
N PHE A 49 0.67 -11.40 -6.58
CA PHE A 49 0.60 -12.75 -7.14
C PHE A 49 0.84 -13.83 -6.09
N LEU A 50 1.86 -13.68 -5.24
CA LEU A 50 2.17 -14.64 -4.18
C LEU A 50 1.03 -14.77 -3.16
N LEU A 51 0.30 -13.69 -2.88
CA LEU A 51 -0.86 -13.72 -1.98
C LEU A 51 -2.10 -14.30 -2.66
N ALA A 52 -2.44 -13.82 -3.85
CA ALA A 52 -3.69 -14.15 -4.54
C ALA A 52 -3.65 -15.54 -5.21
N ALA A 53 -2.50 -15.92 -5.76
CA ALA A 53 -2.35 -17.18 -6.48
C ALA A 53 -1.86 -18.31 -5.56
N ARG A 54 -2.36 -19.52 -5.79
CA ARG A 54 -1.90 -20.76 -5.15
C ARG A 54 -1.53 -21.81 -6.19
N PRO A 55 -0.60 -21.51 -7.10
CA PRO A 55 -0.25 -22.48 -8.13
C PRO A 55 0.56 -23.63 -7.52
N SER A 56 0.31 -24.85 -7.99
CA SER A 56 0.89 -26.08 -7.43
C SER A 56 2.42 -26.17 -7.52
N TRP A 57 3.05 -25.46 -8.48
CA TRP A 57 4.50 -25.43 -8.66
C TRP A 57 5.26 -24.63 -7.59
N LEU A 58 4.57 -23.86 -6.73
CA LEU A 58 5.19 -23.19 -5.58
C LEU A 58 5.36 -24.11 -4.36
N GLY A 59 5.08 -25.41 -4.48
CA GLY A 59 5.03 -26.42 -3.41
C GLY A 59 5.72 -26.06 -2.08
N PRO A 60 7.06 -25.95 -2.03
CA PRO A 60 7.79 -25.65 -0.78
C PRO A 60 7.44 -24.30 -0.14
N LEU A 61 7.04 -23.30 -0.93
CA LEU A 61 6.62 -21.98 -0.44
C LEU A 61 5.20 -21.98 0.14
N GLN A 62 4.43 -23.03 -0.08
CA GLN A 62 3.08 -23.20 0.48
C GLN A 62 3.09 -24.00 1.79
N ILE A 63 4.27 -24.32 2.31
CA ILE A 63 4.40 -24.97 3.62
C ILE A 63 3.85 -24.00 4.67
N PRO A 64 2.86 -24.43 5.48
CA PRO A 64 2.30 -23.59 6.52
C PRO A 64 3.32 -23.36 7.63
N ILE A 65 3.49 -22.11 8.01
CA ILE A 65 4.30 -21.65 9.15
C ILE A 65 3.42 -21.21 10.33
N ILE A 66 2.14 -20.92 10.07
CA ILE A 66 1.12 -20.57 11.07
C ILE A 66 -0.05 -21.53 10.94
N ALA A 67 -0.70 -21.87 12.06
CA ALA A 67 -1.90 -22.71 12.05
C ALA A 67 -3.06 -22.04 11.30
N HIS A 68 -3.74 -22.80 10.45
CA HIS A 68 -4.92 -22.35 9.72
C HIS A 68 -6.20 -22.59 10.52
N ASP A 69 -6.40 -21.80 11.57
CA ASP A 69 -7.64 -21.80 12.33
C ASP A 69 -8.52 -20.56 12.06
N LEU A 70 -9.73 -20.59 12.59
CA LEU A 70 -10.72 -19.53 12.42
C LEU A 70 -10.25 -18.21 13.06
N THR A 71 -9.52 -18.30 14.17
CA THR A 71 -8.99 -17.15 14.92
C THR A 71 -7.94 -16.40 14.09
N THR A 72 -6.96 -17.13 13.54
CA THR A 72 -5.92 -16.58 12.69
C THR A 72 -6.51 -15.96 11.43
N TYR A 73 -7.49 -16.63 10.81
CA TYR A 73 -8.23 -16.04 9.70
C TYR A 73 -8.96 -14.76 10.10
N GLY A 74 -9.66 -14.77 11.24
CA GLY A 74 -10.40 -13.62 11.74
C GLY A 74 -9.51 -12.40 12.01
N ILE A 75 -8.35 -12.61 12.64
CA ILE A 75 -7.34 -11.57 12.85
C ILE A 75 -6.84 -11.03 11.50
N GLY A 76 -6.44 -11.93 10.59
CA GLY A 76 -5.97 -11.54 9.27
C GLY A 76 -7.02 -10.74 8.49
N ALA A 77 -8.27 -11.18 8.50
CA ALA A 77 -9.39 -10.51 7.85
C ALA A 77 -9.66 -9.11 8.44
N ALA A 78 -9.62 -8.97 9.77
CA ALA A 78 -9.79 -7.68 10.43
C ALA A 78 -8.68 -6.70 10.06
N LEU A 79 -7.42 -7.14 10.09
CA LEU A 79 -6.27 -6.33 9.69
C LEU A 79 -6.34 -5.94 8.20
N THR A 80 -6.75 -6.87 7.33
CA THR A 80 -7.00 -6.59 5.91
C THR A 80 -8.05 -5.51 5.73
N PHE A 81 -9.20 -5.66 6.38
CA PHE A 81 -10.28 -4.69 6.27
C PHE A 81 -9.86 -3.30 6.77
N ILE A 82 -9.25 -3.21 7.95
CA ILE A 82 -8.80 -1.96 8.56
C ILE A 82 -7.76 -1.27 7.66
N GLY A 83 -6.77 -2.02 7.16
CA GLY A 83 -5.74 -1.49 6.27
C GLY A 83 -6.32 -0.92 4.97
N LEU A 84 -7.23 -1.66 4.32
CA LEU A 84 -7.89 -1.19 3.09
C LEU A 84 -8.79 0.01 3.35
N ALA A 85 -9.54 0.02 4.45
CA ALA A 85 -10.36 1.17 4.84
C ALA A 85 -9.52 2.43 5.07
N PHE A 86 -8.35 2.30 5.73
CA PHE A 86 -7.42 3.40 5.92
C PHE A 86 -6.83 3.92 4.59
N ALA A 87 -6.45 3.00 3.69
CA ALA A 87 -5.98 3.37 2.35
C ALA A 87 -7.08 4.06 1.52
N VAL A 88 -8.34 3.62 1.61
CA VAL A 88 -9.47 4.26 0.94
C VAL A 88 -9.74 5.65 1.51
N TRP A 89 -9.73 5.81 2.85
CA TRP A 89 -9.86 7.12 3.48
C TRP A 89 -8.78 8.09 2.97
N ALA A 90 -7.52 7.64 2.96
CA ALA A 90 -6.42 8.42 2.41
C ALA A 90 -6.62 8.76 0.94
N ARG A 91 -7.05 7.80 0.12
CA ARG A 91 -7.28 7.98 -1.31
C ARG A 91 -8.37 9.01 -1.61
N ILE A 92 -9.46 9.00 -0.84
CA ILE A 92 -10.56 9.97 -0.93
C ILE A 92 -10.06 11.34 -0.49
N HIS A 93 -9.32 11.41 0.62
CA HIS A 93 -8.84 12.67 1.22
C HIS A 93 -7.82 13.41 0.33
N ILE A 94 -6.88 12.70 -0.30
CA ILE A 94 -5.93 13.31 -1.25
C ILE A 94 -6.62 13.72 -2.56
N GLY A 95 -7.76 13.10 -2.89
CA GLY A 95 -8.60 13.41 -4.03
C GLY A 95 -7.84 13.48 -5.36
N ARG A 96 -7.92 14.65 -6.01
CA ARG A 96 -7.37 14.91 -7.34
C ARG A 96 -5.84 15.07 -7.37
N ASN A 97 -5.20 15.22 -6.22
CA ASN A 97 -3.73 15.32 -6.11
C ASN A 97 -3.04 13.94 -6.10
N TRP A 98 -3.81 12.85 -6.02
CA TRP A 98 -3.27 11.49 -6.10
C TRP A 98 -2.65 11.18 -7.47
N SER A 99 -1.77 10.18 -7.49
CA SER A 99 -1.28 9.58 -8.72
C SER A 99 -0.94 8.11 -8.51
N GLY A 100 -1.16 7.26 -9.52
CA GLY A 100 -0.79 5.84 -9.47
C GLY A 100 0.70 5.58 -9.69
N VAL A 101 1.45 6.63 -10.05
CA VAL A 101 2.91 6.63 -10.18
C VAL A 101 3.47 7.82 -9.41
N ILE A 102 4.76 7.79 -9.08
CA ILE A 102 5.42 8.90 -8.41
C ILE A 102 5.40 10.10 -9.36
N THR A 103 4.69 11.16 -8.96
CA THR A 103 4.48 12.34 -9.79
C THR A 103 4.36 13.62 -9.00
N LEU A 104 4.81 14.71 -9.61
CA LEU A 104 4.35 16.05 -9.28
C LEU A 104 3.18 16.44 -10.19
N LYS A 105 2.09 16.92 -9.60
CA LYS A 105 0.91 17.42 -10.31
C LYS A 105 0.99 18.94 -10.46
N GLU A 106 0.29 19.48 -11.45
CA GLU A 106 0.19 20.94 -11.61
C GLU A 106 -0.60 21.53 -10.42
N GLY A 107 -0.04 22.57 -9.77
CA GLY A 107 -0.58 23.11 -8.52
C GLY A 107 -0.67 22.06 -7.41
N HIS A 108 0.38 21.24 -7.24
CA HIS A 108 0.45 20.23 -6.19
C HIS A 108 0.42 20.92 -4.82
N ALA A 109 -0.58 20.61 -4.01
CA ALA A 109 -0.70 21.13 -2.66
C ALA A 109 -0.19 20.09 -1.67
N LEU A 110 0.61 20.51 -0.69
CA LEU A 110 1.04 19.66 0.40
C LEU A 110 -0.12 19.40 1.37
N ILE A 111 -0.72 18.21 1.28
CA ILE A 111 -1.85 17.82 2.12
C ILE A 111 -1.31 17.26 3.45
N ARG A 112 -1.71 17.89 4.56
CA ARG A 112 -1.28 17.56 5.93
C ARG A 112 -2.45 17.27 6.88
N SER A 113 -3.66 17.12 6.36
CA SER A 113 -4.88 16.91 7.15
C SER A 113 -5.44 15.50 6.99
N GLY A 114 -6.39 15.12 7.84
CA GLY A 114 -7.01 13.81 7.82
C GLY A 114 -5.97 12.70 8.06
N PRO A 115 -5.93 11.63 7.24
CA PRO A 115 -4.99 10.53 7.44
C PRO A 115 -3.53 10.95 7.21
N TYR A 116 -3.30 12.02 6.44
CA TYR A 116 -1.99 12.61 6.23
C TYR A 116 -1.47 13.37 7.48
N ALA A 117 -2.34 13.71 8.45
CA ALA A 117 -1.86 14.23 9.73
C ALA A 117 -1.27 13.13 10.63
N LEU A 118 -1.61 11.85 10.38
CA LEU A 118 -1.19 10.71 11.20
C LEU A 118 0.15 10.14 10.72
N VAL A 119 0.28 9.96 9.40
CA VAL A 119 1.49 9.48 8.72
C VAL A 119 1.59 10.17 7.36
N ARG A 120 2.80 10.37 6.84
CA ARG A 120 3.00 11.05 5.55
C ARG A 120 2.53 10.22 4.36
N HIS A 121 2.56 8.90 4.49
CA HIS A 121 2.25 7.94 3.43
C HIS A 121 1.11 6.97 3.78
N PRO A 122 -0.10 7.47 4.11
CA PRO A 122 -1.16 6.66 4.70
C PRO A 122 -1.73 5.58 3.76
N ILE A 123 -1.69 5.80 2.44
CA ILE A 123 -2.05 4.77 1.46
C ILE A 123 -1.09 3.58 1.57
N TYR A 124 0.22 3.83 1.62
CA TYR A 124 1.21 2.77 1.75
C TYR A 124 1.11 2.06 3.09
N SER A 125 0.88 2.79 4.18
CA SER A 125 0.63 2.20 5.51
C SER A 125 -0.58 1.27 5.51
N GLY A 126 -1.71 1.72 4.94
CA GLY A 126 -2.94 0.93 4.86
C GLY A 126 -2.78 -0.32 4.00
N LEU A 127 -2.16 -0.20 2.82
CA LEU A 127 -1.90 -1.34 1.95
C LEU A 127 -0.94 -2.35 2.58
N MET A 128 0.09 -1.87 3.28
CA MET A 128 1.04 -2.73 3.98
C MET A 128 0.35 -3.52 5.10
N LEU A 129 -0.49 -2.85 5.90
CA LEU A 129 -1.30 -3.51 6.93
C LEU A 129 -2.24 -4.54 6.31
N ALA A 130 -2.84 -4.23 5.16
CA ALA A 130 -3.76 -5.13 4.50
C ALA A 130 -3.09 -6.41 3.97
N ILE A 131 -1.87 -6.25 3.46
CA ILE A 131 -0.99 -7.33 3.02
C ILE A 131 -0.57 -8.20 4.19
N ILE A 132 -0.17 -7.61 5.32
CA ILE A 132 0.18 -8.34 6.54
C ILE A 132 -1.04 -9.15 7.03
N GLY A 133 -2.23 -8.56 7.06
CA GLY A 133 -3.47 -9.29 7.40
C GLY A 133 -3.76 -10.45 6.47
N SER A 134 -3.60 -10.24 5.15
CA SER A 134 -3.81 -11.29 4.14
C SER A 134 -2.79 -12.41 4.27
N ALA A 135 -1.54 -12.06 4.59
CA ALA A 135 -0.45 -13.00 4.82
C ALA A 135 -0.65 -13.82 6.09
N ILE A 136 -1.15 -13.21 7.19
CA ILE A 136 -1.50 -13.93 8.42
C ILE A 136 -2.62 -14.95 8.13
N ALA A 137 -3.68 -14.53 7.44
CA ALA A 137 -4.77 -15.43 7.06
C ALA A 137 -4.33 -16.57 6.13
N ARG A 138 -3.24 -16.36 5.37
CA ARG A 138 -2.64 -17.34 4.47
C ARG A 138 -1.58 -18.23 5.15
N GLY A 139 -0.86 -17.75 6.15
CA GLY A 139 -0.05 -18.55 7.06
C GLY A 139 1.11 -19.36 6.45
N ASP A 140 1.59 -19.05 5.24
CA ASP A 140 2.65 -19.80 4.55
C ASP A 140 3.87 -18.94 4.19
N ILE A 141 4.96 -19.60 3.74
CA ILE A 141 6.22 -18.94 3.39
C ILE A 141 6.03 -17.96 2.22
N ALA A 142 5.19 -18.29 1.24
CA ALA A 142 4.87 -17.41 0.12
C ALA A 142 4.25 -16.09 0.59
N ALA A 143 3.38 -16.14 1.60
CA ALA A 143 2.81 -14.95 2.25
C ALA A 143 3.88 -14.09 2.93
N ALA A 144 4.85 -14.71 3.61
CA ALA A 144 5.97 -13.98 4.22
C ALA A 144 6.87 -13.30 3.16
N LEU A 145 7.16 -14.00 2.05
CA LEU A 145 7.89 -13.43 0.92
C LEU A 145 7.13 -12.28 0.26
N ALA A 146 5.81 -12.37 0.18
CA ALA A 146 4.97 -11.29 -0.33
C ALA A 146 5.09 -10.02 0.53
N ILE A 147 5.06 -10.15 1.87
CA ILE A 147 5.29 -9.01 2.78
C ILE A 147 6.66 -8.37 2.49
N ALA A 148 7.73 -9.17 2.43
CA ALA A 148 9.07 -8.66 2.20
C ALA A 148 9.21 -7.93 0.84
N ALA A 149 8.65 -8.52 -0.23
CA ALA A 149 8.67 -7.93 -1.56
C ALA A 149 7.94 -6.58 -1.61
N VAL A 150 6.75 -6.49 -1.00
CA VAL A 150 5.98 -5.24 -1.01
C VAL A 150 6.58 -4.20 -0.07
N LEU A 151 7.09 -4.59 1.11
CA LEU A 151 7.80 -3.69 2.00
C LEU A 151 8.96 -2.99 1.28
N TYR A 152 9.79 -3.79 0.59
CA TYR A 152 10.92 -3.26 -0.18
C TYR A 152 10.47 -2.22 -1.21
N ALA A 153 9.43 -2.54 -2.00
CA ALA A 153 8.88 -1.60 -2.99
C ALA A 153 8.34 -0.32 -2.35
N ILE A 154 7.60 -0.43 -1.23
CA ILE A 154 7.04 0.72 -0.51
C ILE A 154 8.17 1.61 0.00
N LEU A 155 9.19 1.05 0.67
CA LEU A 155 10.29 1.82 1.23
C LEU A 155 11.06 2.59 0.14
N ARG A 156 11.31 1.95 -1.01
CA ARG A 156 11.92 2.64 -2.16
C ARG A 156 11.05 3.77 -2.68
N ARG A 157 9.74 3.53 -2.87
CA ARG A 157 8.80 4.54 -3.38
C ARG A 157 8.70 5.73 -2.44
N VAL A 158 8.57 5.48 -1.14
CA VAL A 158 8.58 6.51 -0.11
C VAL A 158 9.84 7.35 -0.23
N HIS A 159 11.02 6.75 -0.31
CA HIS A 159 12.27 7.49 -0.42
C HIS A 159 12.32 8.44 -1.63
N ILE A 160 11.90 7.96 -2.81
CA ILE A 160 11.85 8.76 -4.04
C ILE A 160 10.81 9.88 -3.91
N GLU A 161 9.60 9.58 -3.43
CA GLU A 161 8.55 10.57 -3.22
C GLU A 161 8.99 11.67 -2.25
N GLU A 162 9.60 11.31 -1.11
CA GLU A 162 10.06 12.28 -0.13
C GLU A 162 11.17 13.18 -0.68
N SER A 163 12.06 12.67 -1.54
CA SER A 163 13.08 13.46 -2.23
C SER A 163 12.42 14.51 -3.14
N TRP A 164 11.44 14.12 -3.96
CA TRP A 164 10.75 15.04 -4.85
C TRP A 164 9.89 16.06 -4.11
N MET A 165 9.26 15.65 -3.00
CA MET A 165 8.53 16.57 -2.13
C MET A 165 9.46 17.59 -1.47
N SER A 166 10.66 17.17 -1.06
CA SER A 166 11.68 18.06 -0.50
C SER A 166 12.18 19.07 -1.54
N GLU A 167 12.45 18.62 -2.78
CA GLU A 167 12.84 19.50 -3.90
C GLU A 167 11.76 20.53 -4.22
N THR A 168 10.49 20.15 -4.12
CA THR A 168 9.36 20.99 -4.56
C THR A 168 8.91 21.98 -3.48
N PHE A 169 8.82 21.53 -2.23
CA PHE A 169 8.21 22.30 -1.14
C PHE A 169 9.22 22.82 -0.11
N GLY A 170 10.49 22.40 -0.20
CA GLY A 170 11.58 22.89 0.66
C GLY A 170 11.24 22.81 2.15
N SER A 171 11.31 23.96 2.83
CA SER A 171 11.08 24.08 4.28
C SER A 171 9.69 23.61 4.71
N ALA A 172 8.64 23.86 3.91
CA ALA A 172 7.28 23.43 4.26
C ALA A 172 7.16 21.91 4.38
N TYR A 173 7.92 21.15 3.57
CA TYR A 173 7.98 19.70 3.69
C TYR A 173 8.91 19.24 4.81
N ALA A 174 9.99 19.97 5.08
CA ALA A 174 10.84 19.70 6.25
C ALA A 174 10.05 19.80 7.57
N ASP A 175 9.22 20.83 7.72
CA ASP A 175 8.34 21.02 8.89
C ASP A 175 7.32 19.88 9.03
N TYR A 176 6.80 19.41 7.91
CA TYR A 176 5.90 18.26 7.89
C TYR A 176 6.63 16.96 8.27
N LYS A 177 7.85 16.77 7.76
CA LYS A 177 8.70 15.62 8.08
C LYS A 177 9.03 15.55 9.58
N ALA A 178 9.24 16.70 10.22
CA ALA A 178 9.52 16.82 11.64
C ALA A 178 8.32 16.51 12.54
N SER A 179 7.10 16.75 12.06
CA SER A 179 5.86 16.66 12.87
C SER A 179 5.01 15.42 12.61
N THR A 180 5.28 14.66 11.54
CA THR A 180 4.42 13.55 11.13
C THR A 180 5.28 12.39 10.66
N PRO A 181 5.18 11.17 11.21
CA PRO A 181 6.02 10.02 10.83
C PRO A 181 5.77 9.52 9.40
N ALA A 182 6.69 8.74 8.83
CA ALA A 182 6.60 8.31 7.43
C ALA A 182 5.45 7.32 7.17
N LEU A 183 5.46 6.18 7.86
CA LEU A 183 4.61 5.01 7.55
C LEU A 183 3.92 4.43 8.78
N VAL A 184 4.62 4.30 9.90
CA VAL A 184 4.06 3.75 11.14
C VAL A 184 3.91 4.89 12.13
N PRO A 185 2.72 5.08 12.72
CA PRO A 185 2.55 6.07 13.78
C PRO A 185 3.62 5.87 14.86
N PHE A 186 4.19 6.96 15.38
CA PHE A 186 5.20 6.97 16.43
C PHE A 186 6.60 6.45 16.07
N LEU A 187 6.85 5.99 14.83
CA LEU A 187 8.20 5.69 14.32
C LEU A 187 8.66 6.86 13.42
N ILE A 188 9.53 7.71 13.96
CA ILE A 188 10.09 8.90 13.29
C ILE A 188 11.25 8.51 12.37
#